data_AF-A0A1V5I0H5-F1
#
_entry.id   AF-A0A1V5I0H5-F1
#
_cell.length_a   1.000
_cell.length_b   1.000
_cell.length_c   1.000
_cell.angle_alpha   90.00
_cell.angle_beta   90.00
_cell.angle_gamma   90.00
#
_symmetry.space_group_name_H-M   'P 1'
#
loop_
_entity.id
_entity.type
_entity.pdbx_description
1 polymer ?
#
loop_
_entity_poly.entity_id
_entity_poly.type
_entity_poly.pdbx_seq_one_letter_code
_entity_poly.pdbx_strand_id
1 'polypeptide(L)'
;MYYDDITKHIGEEIKKHNRIALILQGLLDRSAVFHPHPPWQIWTPAGFAQALDLVYDDSRALPSGPPPDFEAFRARLNSSIKPGTVTIGQQRAWLLHEGKKESDRRDRDYRHRGENYRPTTHQPYGNPGPGDLARVESCPKSGRCTFSWTRELQSRHRSGEESRVSFTCGSSRLLNADAYEPGDFRQFFEDPRTRVDYLKWAPLLLEAEEYKAGNRKFSSPVPSPAKPVPTEEGRERYRRKKMRKYLIGKAVRLRRVVETRGGRRYETGSLWRVSGSERGKFSIHGILPDGSDEVTRSDSNGYDVLSRHVADVLEWDITVDLTIPSPPDLRKDPSPSPTPDAAELGEGDDSAEEENDDPEEDDDPEAEEDAEEDEEDAEGTIEDHEDCMDDEPLPDDDD
;
A
#
# COMPACT_ATOMS: atom_id res chain seq x y z
N MET A 1 -19.83 -32.00 15.59
CA MET A 1 -21.06 -31.71 16.36
C MET A 1 -22.24 -32.14 15.50
N TYR A 2 -23.08 -33.03 16.02
CA TYR A 2 -24.09 -33.76 15.25
C TYR A 2 -25.39 -32.95 15.14
N TYR A 3 -26.02 -32.99 13.97
CA TYR A 3 -27.30 -32.34 13.65
C TYR A 3 -28.41 -32.65 14.66
N ASP A 4 -28.35 -33.83 15.29
CA ASP A 4 -29.30 -34.28 16.32
C ASP A 4 -29.23 -33.46 17.61
N ASP A 5 -28.03 -33.02 18.03
CA ASP A 5 -27.87 -32.20 19.25
C ASP A 5 -28.49 -30.80 19.06
N ILE A 6 -28.34 -30.23 17.86
CA ILE A 6 -28.93 -28.93 17.50
C ILE A 6 -30.46 -29.05 17.45
N THR A 7 -30.99 -30.11 16.85
CA THR A 7 -32.44 -30.32 16.73
C THR A 7 -33.09 -30.55 18.09
N LYS A 8 -32.41 -31.30 18.98
CA LYS A 8 -32.84 -31.50 20.37
C LYS A 8 -32.81 -30.20 21.16
N HIS A 9 -31.74 -29.41 21.04
CA HIS A 9 -31.62 -28.10 21.69
C HIS A 9 -32.72 -27.13 21.24
N ILE A 10 -33.00 -27.03 19.93
CA ILE A 10 -34.09 -26.23 19.38
C ILE A 10 -35.45 -26.71 19.91
N GLY A 11 -35.68 -28.03 19.95
CA GLY A 11 -36.92 -28.60 20.47
C GLY A 11 -37.17 -28.30 21.96
N GLU A 12 -36.11 -28.26 22.78
CA GLU A 12 -36.17 -27.88 24.19
C GLU A 12 -36.46 -26.37 24.36
N GLU A 13 -35.83 -25.52 23.55
CA GLU A 13 -36.09 -24.07 23.53
C GLU A 13 -37.53 -23.73 23.12
N ILE A 14 -38.10 -24.42 22.12
CA ILE A 14 -39.50 -24.26 21.70
C ILE A 14 -40.46 -24.62 22.85
N LYS A 15 -40.19 -25.71 23.58
CA LYS A 15 -41.03 -26.11 24.74
C LYS A 15 -40.99 -25.08 25.86
N LYS A 16 -39.83 -24.47 26.13
CA LYS A 16 -39.71 -23.38 27.10
C LYS A 16 -40.51 -22.15 26.66
N HIS A 17 -40.40 -21.75 25.39
CA HIS A 17 -41.15 -20.62 24.82
C HIS A 17 -42.66 -20.81 24.93
N ASN A 18 -43.17 -22.01 24.61
CA ASN A 18 -44.60 -22.32 24.73
C ASN A 18 -45.13 -22.18 26.16
N ARG A 19 -44.30 -22.50 27.17
CA ARG A 19 -44.67 -22.33 28.58
C ARG A 19 -44.77 -20.86 28.98
N ILE A 20 -43.88 -20.01 28.48
CA ILE A 20 -43.91 -18.56 28.74
C ILE A 20 -45.14 -17.93 28.08
N ALA A 21 -45.45 -18.31 26.84
CA ALA A 21 -46.64 -17.85 26.13
C ALA A 21 -47.94 -18.22 26.90
N LEU A 22 -48.05 -19.43 27.45
CA LEU A 22 -49.21 -19.80 28.26
C LEU A 22 -49.37 -18.96 29.54
N ILE A 23 -48.26 -18.63 30.20
CA ILE A 23 -48.28 -17.81 31.42
C ILE A 23 -48.69 -16.37 31.08
N LEU A 24 -48.13 -15.78 30.02
CA LEU A 24 -48.47 -14.44 29.55
C LEU A 24 -49.95 -14.35 29.15
N GLN A 25 -50.47 -15.35 28.44
CA GLN A 25 -51.87 -15.39 28.04
C GLN A 25 -52.79 -15.39 29.26
N GLY A 26 -52.51 -16.26 30.24
CA GLY A 26 -53.27 -16.31 31.48
C GLY A 26 -53.19 -15.03 32.30
N LEU A 27 -52.11 -14.26 32.17
CA LEU A 27 -51.90 -13.00 32.87
C LEU A 27 -52.65 -11.84 32.20
N LEU A 28 -52.63 -11.78 30.86
CA LEU A 28 -53.41 -10.84 30.07
C LEU A 28 -54.91 -11.06 30.30
N ASP A 29 -55.38 -12.30 30.14
CA ASP A 29 -56.82 -12.63 30.20
C ASP A 29 -57.45 -12.47 31.60
N ARG A 30 -56.66 -12.55 32.68
CA ARG A 30 -57.18 -12.51 34.07
C ARG A 30 -56.95 -11.18 34.77
N SER A 31 -56.07 -10.34 34.26
CA SER A 31 -55.75 -9.07 34.91
C SER A 31 -56.64 -7.96 34.39
N ALA A 32 -57.53 -7.46 35.25
CA ALA A 32 -58.42 -6.34 34.93
C ALA A 32 -57.67 -5.06 34.51
N VAL A 33 -56.37 -4.94 34.84
CA VAL A 33 -55.51 -3.80 34.50
C VAL A 33 -55.27 -3.69 32.99
N PHE A 34 -55.32 -4.80 32.26
CA PHE A 34 -55.10 -4.81 30.81
C PHE A 34 -56.39 -4.65 30.00
N HIS A 35 -57.56 -4.58 30.66
CA HIS A 35 -58.83 -4.40 29.98
C HIS A 35 -59.11 -2.91 29.68
N PRO A 36 -59.65 -2.58 28.49
CA PRO A 36 -60.09 -3.49 27.43
C PRO A 36 -58.97 -3.82 26.43
N HIS A 37 -58.73 -5.12 26.19
CA HIS A 37 -57.91 -5.60 25.07
C HIS A 37 -58.71 -6.58 24.19
N PRO A 38 -58.39 -6.69 22.88
CA PRO A 38 -58.94 -7.75 22.02
C PRO A 38 -58.54 -9.14 22.52
N PRO A 39 -59.32 -10.21 22.24
CA PRO A 39 -58.91 -11.57 22.55
C PRO A 39 -57.72 -11.97 21.67
N TRP A 40 -56.52 -11.88 22.22
CA TRP A 40 -55.29 -12.26 21.52
C TRP A 40 -55.02 -13.76 21.67
N GLN A 41 -54.47 -14.38 20.62
CA GLN A 41 -53.99 -15.77 20.65
C GLN A 41 -52.47 -15.76 20.57
N ILE A 42 -51.78 -15.55 21.69
CA ILE A 42 -50.33 -15.29 21.68
C ILE A 42 -49.46 -16.52 21.37
N TRP A 43 -50.06 -17.70 21.24
CA TRP A 43 -49.38 -18.89 20.69
C TRP A 43 -49.33 -18.90 19.16
N THR A 44 -50.05 -17.99 18.49
CA THR A 44 -49.95 -17.79 17.04
C THR A 44 -48.99 -16.62 16.77
N PRO A 45 -48.14 -16.67 15.72
CA PRO A 45 -47.23 -15.56 15.41
C PRO A 45 -47.95 -14.23 15.18
N ALA A 46 -49.11 -14.26 14.50
CA ALA A 46 -49.91 -13.06 14.23
C ALA A 46 -50.53 -12.49 15.52
N GLY A 47 -51.05 -13.34 16.40
CA GLY A 47 -51.61 -12.90 17.69
C GLY A 47 -50.54 -12.38 18.63
N PHE A 48 -49.36 -13.00 18.63
CA PHE A 48 -48.22 -12.55 19.42
C PHE A 48 -47.75 -11.15 19.00
N ALA A 49 -47.54 -10.93 17.70
CA ALA A 49 -47.13 -9.63 17.15
C ALA A 49 -48.17 -8.51 17.34
N GLN A 50 -49.46 -8.85 17.44
CA GLN A 50 -50.51 -7.87 17.74
C GLN A 50 -50.61 -7.55 19.24
N ALA A 51 -50.30 -8.52 20.12
CA ALA A 51 -50.48 -8.39 21.56
C ALA A 51 -49.25 -7.83 22.28
N LEU A 52 -48.07 -8.15 21.77
CA LEU A 52 -46.80 -7.89 22.43
C LEU A 52 -45.83 -7.26 21.44
N ASP A 53 -45.38 -6.05 21.78
CA ASP A 53 -44.17 -5.49 21.21
C ASP A 53 -43.00 -5.96 22.09
N LEU A 54 -42.11 -6.78 21.52
CA LEU A 54 -40.93 -7.26 22.23
C LEU A 54 -39.93 -6.13 22.33
N VAL A 55 -40.05 -5.35 23.40
CA VAL A 55 -39.01 -4.43 23.83
C VAL A 55 -37.92 -5.26 24.48
N TYR A 56 -36.95 -5.69 23.67
CA TYR A 56 -35.77 -6.38 24.18
C TYR A 56 -35.01 -5.47 25.15
N ASP A 57 -34.65 -6.04 26.29
CA ASP A 57 -33.84 -5.38 27.32
C ASP A 57 -32.35 -5.27 26.91
N ASP A 58 -32.07 -5.15 25.61
CA ASP A 58 -30.78 -4.66 25.06
C ASP A 58 -30.53 -3.19 25.45
N SER A 59 -31.48 -2.57 26.16
CA SER A 59 -31.47 -1.21 26.69
C SER A 59 -31.22 -1.11 28.21
N ARG A 60 -30.91 -2.22 28.93
CA ARG A 60 -30.63 -2.20 30.38
C ARG A 60 -29.17 -2.20 30.84
N ALA A 61 -28.28 -1.77 29.97
CA ALA A 61 -27.44 -0.66 30.39
C ALA A 61 -27.81 0.47 29.44
N LEU A 62 -28.51 1.52 29.91
CA LEU A 62 -28.29 2.83 29.33
C LEU A 62 -26.84 3.14 29.74
N PRO A 63 -25.83 2.87 28.89
CA PRO A 63 -24.46 3.02 29.33
C PRO A 63 -24.27 4.53 29.43
N SER A 64 -24.07 5.06 30.63
CA SER A 64 -23.87 6.48 30.79
C SER A 64 -22.57 6.87 30.11
N GLY A 65 -22.65 7.72 29.08
CA GLY A 65 -21.49 8.24 28.37
C GLY A 65 -21.49 7.92 26.86
N PRO A 66 -20.51 8.46 26.12
CA PRO A 66 -20.35 8.15 24.70
C PRO A 66 -20.03 6.66 24.49
N PRO A 67 -20.40 6.08 23.33
CA PRO A 67 -19.95 4.74 22.95
C PRO A 67 -18.41 4.71 22.85
N PRO A 68 -17.77 3.58 23.17
CA PRO A 68 -16.33 3.45 23.02
C PRO A 68 -15.94 3.59 21.54
N ASP A 69 -14.97 4.45 21.27
CA ASP A 69 -14.48 4.71 19.92
C ASP A 69 -13.25 3.84 19.63
N PHE A 70 -13.42 2.86 18.74
CA PHE A 70 -12.35 1.96 18.32
C PHE A 70 -11.20 2.72 17.64
N GLU A 71 -11.50 3.78 16.89
CA GLU A 71 -10.48 4.55 16.18
C GLU A 71 -9.63 5.36 17.15
N ALA A 72 -10.24 5.98 18.15
CA ALA A 72 -9.52 6.64 19.24
C ALA A 72 -8.67 5.64 20.05
N PHE A 73 -9.21 4.45 20.33
CA PHE A 73 -8.48 3.37 21.01
C PHE A 73 -7.26 2.92 20.19
N ARG A 74 -7.45 2.65 18.90
CA ARG A 74 -6.39 2.26 17.96
C ARG A 74 -5.32 3.34 17.85
N ALA A 75 -5.71 4.61 17.69
CA ALA A 75 -4.79 5.74 17.65
C ALA A 75 -3.96 5.86 18.93
N ARG A 76 -4.59 5.66 20.10
CA ARG A 76 -3.90 5.65 21.40
C ARG A 76 -2.84 4.55 21.46
N LEU A 77 -3.16 3.32 21.08
CA LEU A 77 -2.18 2.22 21.04
C LEU A 77 -1.07 2.50 20.02
N ASN A 78 -1.44 3.01 18.84
CA ASN A 78 -0.52 3.24 17.73
C ASN A 78 0.43 4.42 17.97
N SER A 79 0.13 5.31 18.92
CA SER A 79 1.02 6.40 19.34
C SER A 79 2.38 5.90 19.87
N SER A 80 2.44 4.64 20.31
CA SER A 80 3.65 4.00 20.84
C SER A 80 4.36 3.08 19.85
N ILE A 81 3.92 3.02 18.58
CA ILE A 81 4.59 2.23 17.54
C ILE A 81 6.00 2.78 17.29
N LYS A 82 6.97 1.88 17.32
CA LYS A 82 8.38 2.15 17.00
C LYS A 82 8.95 0.97 16.21
N PRO A 83 10.12 1.14 15.56
CA PRO A 83 10.83 0.01 14.95
C PRO A 83 10.99 -1.16 15.94
N GLY A 84 10.64 -2.36 15.51
CA GLY A 84 10.63 -3.59 16.30
C GLY A 84 9.31 -3.93 16.99
N THR A 85 8.34 -3.01 17.03
CA THR A 85 6.99 -3.27 17.57
C THR A 85 6.24 -4.30 16.74
N VAL A 86 5.51 -5.21 17.38
CA VAL A 86 4.62 -6.17 16.69
C VAL A 86 3.26 -5.51 16.42
N THR A 87 2.80 -5.58 15.18
CA THR A 87 1.51 -5.05 14.75
C THR A 87 0.68 -6.07 14.00
N ILE A 88 -0.62 -5.79 13.90
CA ILE A 88 -1.61 -6.57 13.16
C ILE A 88 -2.30 -5.66 12.13
N GLY A 89 -2.72 -6.23 11.00
CA GLY A 89 -3.50 -5.54 9.97
C GLY A 89 -2.72 -5.25 8.68
N GLN A 90 -1.39 -5.34 8.72
CA GLN A 90 -0.53 -5.16 7.54
C GLN A 90 -0.84 -6.13 6.40
N GLN A 91 -1.16 -7.40 6.70
CA GLN A 91 -1.54 -8.38 5.67
C GLN A 91 -2.79 -7.94 4.91
N ARG A 92 -3.85 -7.55 5.63
CA ARG A 92 -5.08 -7.07 5.02
C ARG A 92 -4.83 -5.80 4.20
N ALA A 93 -4.03 -4.87 4.72
CA ALA A 93 -3.67 -3.65 3.99
C ALA A 93 -2.90 -3.96 2.70
N TRP A 94 -1.97 -4.92 2.75
CA TRP A 94 -1.22 -5.39 1.59
C TRP A 94 -2.11 -6.08 0.55
N LEU A 95 -2.98 -7.00 0.96
CA LEU A 95 -3.91 -7.70 0.07
C LEU A 95 -4.87 -6.74 -0.66
N LEU A 96 -5.32 -5.68 0.02
CA LEU A 96 -6.14 -4.62 -0.60
C LEU A 96 -5.33 -3.81 -1.62
N HIS A 97 -4.08 -3.46 -1.29
CA HIS A 97 -3.19 -2.75 -2.22
C HIS A 97 -2.89 -3.59 -3.47
N GLU A 98 -2.57 -4.87 -3.32
CA GLU A 98 -2.38 -5.79 -4.45
C GLU A 98 -3.68 -6.02 -5.23
N GLY A 99 -4.84 -6.05 -4.57
CA GLY A 99 -6.15 -6.13 -5.24
C GLY A 99 -6.42 -4.94 -6.16
N LYS A 100 -6.10 -3.73 -5.69
CA LYS A 100 -6.17 -2.50 -6.50
C LYS A 100 -5.20 -2.56 -7.67
N LYS A 101 -3.94 -2.91 -7.42
CA LYS A 101 -2.90 -3.03 -8.47
C LYS A 101 -3.28 -4.05 -9.56
N GLU A 102 -3.83 -5.19 -9.17
CA GLU A 102 -4.30 -6.21 -10.11
C GLU A 102 -5.53 -5.75 -10.90
N SER A 103 -6.44 -5.03 -10.26
CA SER A 103 -7.59 -4.39 -10.94
C SER A 103 -7.11 -3.38 -11.99
N ASP A 104 -6.20 -2.47 -11.62
CA ASP A 104 -5.61 -1.48 -12.52
C ASP A 104 -4.80 -2.11 -13.67
N ARG A 105 -4.13 -3.24 -13.41
CA ARG A 105 -3.44 -4.02 -14.45
C ARG A 105 -4.44 -4.58 -15.45
N ARG A 106 -5.54 -5.17 -14.97
CA ARG A 106 -6.62 -5.73 -15.82
C ARG A 106 -7.33 -4.64 -16.62
N ASP A 107 -7.55 -3.47 -16.05
CA ASP A 107 -8.18 -2.34 -16.74
C ASP A 107 -7.33 -1.83 -17.91
N ARG A 108 -6.00 -1.88 -17.77
CA ARG A 108 -5.06 -1.53 -18.85
C ARG A 108 -4.95 -2.61 -19.92
N ASP A 109 -5.21 -3.87 -19.59
CA ASP A 109 -5.13 -4.98 -20.53
C ASP A 109 -6.38 -5.05 -21.41
N TYR A 110 -6.22 -4.80 -22.71
CA TYR A 110 -7.31 -4.82 -23.67
C TYR A 110 -8.04 -6.18 -23.72
N ARG A 111 -7.37 -7.27 -23.34
CA ARG A 111 -7.96 -8.62 -23.33
C ARG A 111 -8.99 -8.80 -22.23
N HIS A 112 -8.92 -8.01 -21.16
CA HIS A 112 -9.82 -8.11 -19.99
C HIS A 112 -10.90 -7.01 -19.95
N ARG A 113 -11.01 -6.16 -20.99
CA ARG A 113 -11.97 -5.05 -21.04
C ARG A 113 -13.45 -5.47 -20.98
N GLY A 114 -13.77 -6.73 -21.27
CA GLY A 114 -15.14 -7.27 -21.17
C GLY A 114 -15.43 -8.02 -19.87
N GLU A 115 -14.43 -8.23 -19.00
CA GLU A 115 -14.61 -8.94 -17.75
C GLU A 115 -15.02 -7.98 -16.63
N ASN A 116 -16.12 -8.29 -15.94
CA ASN A 116 -16.60 -7.51 -14.79
C ASN A 116 -15.87 -7.84 -13.47
N TYR A 117 -14.95 -8.81 -13.48
CA TYR A 117 -14.26 -9.24 -12.27
C TYR A 117 -13.15 -8.26 -11.88
N ARG A 118 -13.26 -7.63 -10.71
CA ARG A 118 -12.24 -6.77 -10.09
C ARG A 118 -12.01 -7.23 -8.65
N PRO A 119 -10.89 -7.91 -8.34
CA PRO A 119 -10.65 -8.43 -7.00
C PRO A 119 -10.44 -7.30 -6.01
N THR A 120 -11.24 -7.25 -4.94
CA THR A 120 -11.02 -6.32 -3.82
C THR A 120 -9.73 -6.64 -3.08
N THR A 121 -9.41 -7.92 -2.94
CA THR A 121 -8.19 -8.42 -2.33
C THR A 121 -7.50 -9.39 -3.28
N HIS A 122 -6.18 -9.31 -3.40
CA HIS A 122 -5.41 -10.23 -4.23
C HIS A 122 -4.12 -10.63 -3.51
N GLN A 123 -3.83 -11.93 -3.49
CA GLN A 123 -2.56 -12.47 -3.04
C GLN A 123 -1.79 -12.96 -4.27
N PRO A 124 -0.69 -12.31 -4.67
CA PRO A 124 0.15 -12.78 -5.76
C PRO A 124 0.71 -14.17 -5.47
N TYR A 125 0.75 -15.02 -6.49
CA TYR A 125 1.33 -16.36 -6.38
C TYR A 125 2.81 -16.29 -5.97
N GLY A 126 3.24 -17.14 -5.03
CA GLY A 126 4.61 -17.17 -4.51
C GLY A 126 4.98 -15.98 -3.61
N ASN A 127 4.03 -15.11 -3.26
CA ASN A 127 4.26 -14.01 -2.33
C ASN A 127 3.36 -14.18 -1.08
N PRO A 128 3.91 -14.57 0.08
CA PRO A 128 3.11 -14.74 1.29
C PRO A 128 2.60 -13.41 1.87
N GLY A 129 3.24 -12.29 1.52
CA GLY A 129 3.00 -11.00 2.14
C GLY A 129 3.70 -10.85 3.50
N PRO A 130 3.44 -9.76 4.21
CA PRO A 130 4.05 -9.50 5.53
C PRO A 130 3.56 -10.46 6.64
N GLY A 131 2.45 -11.17 6.42
CA GLY A 131 1.79 -12.03 7.41
C GLY A 131 0.89 -11.25 8.37
N ASP A 132 0.00 -11.96 9.07
CA ASP A 132 -1.02 -11.34 9.95
C ASP A 132 -0.41 -10.63 11.17
N LEU A 133 0.70 -11.17 11.69
CA LEU A 133 1.53 -10.60 12.74
C LEU A 133 2.95 -10.37 12.23
N ALA A 134 3.38 -9.12 12.22
CA ALA A 134 4.69 -8.73 11.72
C ALA A 134 5.31 -7.67 12.63
N ARG A 135 6.65 -7.70 12.72
CA ARG A 135 7.41 -6.63 13.35
C ARG A 135 7.63 -5.48 12.38
N VAL A 136 7.41 -4.27 12.86
CA VAL A 136 7.67 -3.04 12.11
C VAL A 136 9.18 -2.89 11.89
N GLU A 137 9.62 -2.79 10.64
CA GLU A 137 11.03 -2.56 10.31
C GLU A 137 11.39 -1.08 10.52
N SER A 138 10.58 -0.17 9.97
CA SER A 138 10.78 1.27 10.10
C SER A 138 9.43 1.98 10.25
N CYS A 139 9.41 3.02 11.09
CA CYS A 139 8.22 3.87 11.27
C CYS A 139 8.68 5.34 11.36
N PRO A 140 8.81 6.04 10.21
CA PRO A 140 9.01 7.49 10.22
C PRO A 140 7.92 8.24 10.98
N LYS A 141 8.22 9.50 11.34
CA LYS A 141 7.27 10.42 11.99
C LYS A 141 6.02 10.73 11.16
N SER A 142 6.02 10.39 9.86
CA SER A 142 4.86 10.51 8.98
C SER A 142 3.75 9.50 9.32
N GLY A 143 4.00 8.55 10.24
CA GLY A 143 3.01 7.54 10.63
C GLY A 143 2.87 6.41 9.62
N ARG A 144 3.78 6.31 8.63
CA ARG A 144 3.86 5.16 7.72
C ARG A 144 4.78 4.10 8.32
N CYS A 145 4.34 2.85 8.36
CA CYS A 145 5.11 1.72 8.86
C CYS A 145 5.53 0.82 7.69
N THR A 146 6.80 0.45 7.65
CA THR A 146 7.37 -0.45 6.63
C THR A 146 7.57 -1.84 7.23
N PHE A 147 7.19 -2.84 6.45
CA PHE A 147 7.36 -4.27 6.73
C PHE A 147 8.19 -4.90 5.61
N SER A 148 9.03 -5.87 5.94
CA SER A 148 9.85 -6.57 4.95
C SER A 148 9.88 -8.08 5.19
N TRP A 149 9.80 -8.86 4.11
CA TRP A 149 9.84 -10.31 4.13
C TRP A 149 10.60 -10.83 2.89
N THR A 150 10.94 -12.12 2.87
CA THR A 150 11.48 -12.79 1.68
C THR A 150 10.36 -13.45 0.89
N ARG A 151 10.50 -13.44 -0.43
CA ARG A 151 9.69 -14.26 -1.34
C ARG A 151 10.60 -14.96 -2.33
N GLU A 152 10.16 -16.09 -2.85
CA GLU A 152 10.85 -16.72 -3.97
C GLU A 152 10.62 -15.95 -5.27
N LEU A 153 11.69 -15.76 -6.04
CA LEU A 153 11.62 -15.19 -7.37
C LEU A 153 11.01 -16.19 -8.34
N GLN A 154 9.83 -15.85 -8.85
CA GLN A 154 9.15 -16.58 -9.91
C GLN A 154 9.64 -16.04 -11.27
N SER A 155 10.91 -16.32 -11.63
CA SER A 155 11.43 -16.03 -12.96
C SER A 155 11.97 -17.30 -13.61
N ARG A 156 11.89 -17.41 -14.94
CA ARG A 156 12.37 -18.59 -15.68
C ARG A 156 13.85 -18.92 -15.43
N HIS A 157 14.65 -17.92 -15.11
CA HIS A 157 16.11 -18.06 -14.97
C HIS A 157 16.60 -18.03 -13.51
N ARG A 158 15.77 -17.57 -12.56
CA ARG A 158 16.13 -17.40 -11.14
C ARG A 158 15.12 -18.04 -10.18
N SER A 159 14.51 -19.14 -10.61
CA SER A 159 13.57 -19.89 -9.77
C SER A 159 14.31 -20.42 -8.55
N GLY A 160 13.79 -20.15 -7.35
CA GLY A 160 14.40 -20.58 -6.08
C GLY A 160 15.31 -19.54 -5.41
N GLU A 161 15.63 -18.42 -6.07
CA GLU A 161 16.31 -17.31 -5.41
C GLU A 161 15.32 -16.53 -4.53
N GLU A 162 15.70 -16.22 -3.29
CA GLU A 162 14.92 -15.37 -2.40
C GLU A 162 15.17 -13.89 -2.71
N SER A 163 14.10 -13.12 -2.89
CA SER A 163 14.15 -11.67 -3.02
C SER A 163 13.46 -11.03 -1.82
N ARG A 164 14.12 -10.01 -1.27
CA ARG A 164 13.55 -9.17 -0.21
C ARG A 164 12.51 -8.24 -0.81
N VAL A 165 11.32 -8.25 -0.23
CA VAL A 165 10.23 -7.34 -0.58
C VAL A 165 9.87 -6.51 0.65
N SER A 166 9.38 -5.30 0.40
CA SER A 166 8.83 -4.45 1.45
C SER A 166 7.47 -3.91 1.08
N PHE A 167 6.66 -3.61 2.10
CA PHE A 167 5.37 -2.93 1.96
C PHE A 167 5.24 -1.88 3.05
N THR A 168 4.72 -0.72 2.67
CA THR A 168 4.53 0.41 3.58
C THR A 168 3.06 0.78 3.66
N CYS A 169 2.49 0.83 4.86
CA CYS A 169 1.11 1.27 5.08
C CYS A 169 1.00 2.28 6.22
N GLY A 170 -0.10 3.04 6.25
CA GLY A 170 -0.38 3.99 7.32
C GLY A 170 -0.67 3.29 8.64
N SER A 171 -0.24 3.88 9.75
CA SER A 171 -0.48 3.38 11.11
C SER A 171 -1.97 3.28 11.43
N SER A 172 -2.83 4.06 10.78
CA SER A 172 -4.28 3.92 10.88
C SER A 172 -4.73 2.51 10.50
N ARG A 173 -4.10 1.81 9.55
CA ARG A 173 -4.51 0.46 9.17
C ARG A 173 -3.98 -0.64 10.09
N LEU A 174 -3.23 -0.27 11.12
CA LEU A 174 -2.54 -1.20 12.02
C LEU A 174 -3.14 -1.19 13.42
N LEU A 175 -2.95 -2.28 14.15
CA LEU A 175 -3.18 -2.35 15.59
C LEU A 175 -1.86 -2.74 16.27
N ASN A 176 -1.39 -1.93 17.22
CA ASN A 176 -0.20 -2.21 18.01
C ASN A 176 -0.48 -3.35 19.02
N ALA A 177 -0.01 -4.55 18.70
CA ALA A 177 -0.22 -5.74 19.51
C ALA A 177 0.64 -5.72 20.79
N ASP A 178 1.79 -5.05 20.79
CA ASP A 178 2.63 -4.91 21.98
C ASP A 178 1.98 -4.03 23.05
N ALA A 179 1.29 -2.96 22.64
CA ALA A 179 0.61 -2.03 23.56
C ALA A 179 -0.79 -2.52 24.00
N TYR A 180 -1.36 -3.51 23.32
CA TYR A 180 -2.66 -4.10 23.65
C TYR A 180 -2.62 -4.87 24.98
N GLU A 181 -3.65 -4.72 25.82
CA GLU A 181 -3.79 -5.47 27.07
C GLU A 181 -4.85 -6.58 26.95
N PRO A 182 -4.61 -7.80 27.46
CA PRO A 182 -5.59 -8.88 27.42
C PRO A 182 -6.95 -8.46 28.00
N GLY A 183 -8.01 -8.65 27.22
CA GLY A 183 -9.37 -8.23 27.58
C GLY A 183 -9.77 -6.82 27.12
N ASP A 184 -8.90 -6.05 26.48
CA ASP A 184 -9.25 -4.73 25.89
C ASP A 184 -10.42 -4.82 24.91
N PHE A 185 -10.61 -5.96 24.24
CA PHE A 185 -11.75 -6.19 23.34
C PHE A 185 -13.11 -6.13 24.04
N ARG A 186 -13.17 -6.40 25.36
CA ARG A 186 -14.43 -6.47 26.12
C ARG A 186 -15.16 -5.13 26.14
N GLN A 187 -14.45 -4.01 26.14
CA GLN A 187 -15.07 -2.68 26.12
C GLN A 187 -15.96 -2.47 24.89
N PHE A 188 -15.61 -3.09 23.75
CA PHE A 188 -16.37 -3.01 22.50
C PHE A 188 -17.43 -4.10 22.37
N PHE A 189 -17.16 -5.29 22.92
CA PHE A 189 -18.04 -6.45 22.83
C PHE A 189 -19.21 -6.39 23.82
N GLU A 190 -18.94 -5.94 25.04
CA GLU A 190 -19.94 -5.84 26.12
C GLU A 190 -20.91 -4.67 25.86
N ASP A 191 -20.46 -3.59 25.22
CA ASP A 191 -21.33 -2.47 24.85
C ASP A 191 -22.22 -2.84 23.64
N PRO A 192 -23.56 -2.88 23.80
CA PRO A 192 -24.47 -3.25 22.72
C PRO A 192 -24.42 -2.27 21.53
N ARG A 193 -24.02 -1.01 21.76
CA ARG A 193 -23.96 0.04 20.72
C ARG A 193 -22.83 -0.23 19.73
N THR A 194 -21.73 -0.81 20.19
CA THR A 194 -20.55 -1.11 19.35
C THR A 194 -20.50 -2.56 18.90
N ARG A 195 -21.41 -3.42 19.35
CA ARG A 195 -21.39 -4.86 19.04
C ARG A 195 -21.53 -5.17 17.54
N VAL A 196 -22.29 -4.36 16.80
CA VAL A 196 -22.44 -4.52 15.34
C VAL A 196 -21.10 -4.23 14.64
N ASP A 197 -20.44 -3.13 15.01
CA ASP A 197 -19.15 -2.75 14.43
C ASP A 197 -17.98 -3.59 14.96
N TYR A 198 -18.12 -4.16 16.17
CA TYR A 198 -17.15 -5.08 16.75
C TYR A 198 -16.81 -6.22 15.79
N LEU A 199 -17.78 -6.74 15.02
CA LEU A 199 -17.50 -7.80 14.05
C LEU A 199 -16.47 -7.40 12.97
N LYS A 200 -16.39 -6.10 12.64
CA LYS A 200 -15.40 -5.57 11.70
C LYS A 200 -14.00 -5.52 12.32
N TRP A 201 -13.92 -5.29 13.64
CA TRP A 201 -12.67 -5.12 14.40
C TRP A 201 -12.19 -6.40 15.08
N ALA A 202 -13.09 -7.36 15.31
CA ALA A 202 -12.85 -8.61 16.01
C ALA A 202 -11.65 -9.38 15.45
N PRO A 203 -11.43 -9.47 14.11
CA PRO A 203 -10.22 -10.11 13.59
C PRO A 203 -8.92 -9.47 14.11
N LEU A 204 -8.87 -8.14 14.29
CA LEU A 204 -7.68 -7.47 14.81
C LEU A 204 -7.52 -7.68 16.32
N LEU A 205 -8.62 -7.52 17.07
CA LEU A 205 -8.62 -7.60 18.53
C LEU A 205 -8.36 -9.03 19.04
N LEU A 206 -8.98 -10.03 18.41
CA LEU A 206 -8.78 -11.43 18.77
C LEU A 206 -7.36 -11.90 18.41
N GLU A 207 -6.82 -11.47 17.28
CA GLU A 207 -5.44 -11.80 16.91
C GLU A 207 -4.43 -11.17 17.90
N ALA A 208 -4.73 -9.97 18.44
CA ALA A 208 -3.92 -9.36 19.49
C ALA A 208 -4.01 -10.13 20.82
N GLU A 209 -5.20 -10.64 21.16
CA GLU A 209 -5.41 -11.51 22.33
C GLU A 209 -4.60 -12.80 22.21
N GLU A 210 -4.66 -13.47 21.04
CA GLU A 210 -3.91 -14.69 20.75
C GLU A 210 -2.39 -14.46 20.76
N TYR A 211 -1.94 -13.29 20.29
CA TYR A 211 -0.55 -12.86 20.41
C TYR A 211 -0.12 -12.74 21.88
N LYS A 212 -0.93 -12.08 22.72
CA LYS A 212 -0.65 -11.93 24.17
C LYS A 212 -0.71 -13.26 24.93
N ALA A 213 -1.54 -14.20 24.48
CA ALA A 213 -1.58 -15.56 25.01
C ALA A 213 -0.34 -16.39 24.61
N GLY A 214 0.46 -15.93 23.65
CA GLY A 214 1.64 -16.65 23.15
C GLY A 214 1.32 -17.77 22.15
N ASN A 215 0.09 -17.81 21.63
CA ASN A 215 -0.36 -18.85 20.69
C ASN A 215 0.10 -18.58 19.25
N ARG A 216 0.44 -17.33 18.93
CA ARG A 216 0.79 -16.91 17.57
C ARG A 216 2.29 -16.70 17.38
N LYS A 217 2.79 -17.20 16.25
CA LYS A 217 4.12 -16.86 15.73
C LYS A 217 4.02 -15.60 14.89
N PHE A 218 5.04 -14.75 14.93
CA PHE A 218 5.12 -13.53 14.13
C PHE A 218 6.35 -13.58 13.23
N SER A 219 6.26 -12.91 12.08
CA SER A 219 7.41 -12.76 11.17
C SER A 219 8.37 -11.69 11.70
N SER A 220 9.66 -12.03 11.73
CA SER A 220 10.72 -11.05 12.01
C SER A 220 11.09 -10.33 10.73
N PRO A 221 11.42 -9.03 10.79
CA PRO A 221 11.75 -8.29 9.58
C PRO A 221 13.07 -8.83 9.04
N VAL A 222 13.13 -9.07 7.74
CA VAL A 222 14.38 -9.39 7.06
C VAL A 222 15.30 -8.18 7.18
N PRO A 223 16.47 -8.30 7.83
CA PRO A 223 17.36 -7.17 8.02
C PRO A 223 17.68 -6.57 6.65
N SER A 224 17.42 -5.26 6.49
CA SER A 224 17.89 -4.53 5.32
C SER A 224 19.38 -4.81 5.14
N PRO A 225 19.84 -5.18 3.92
CA PRO A 225 21.27 -5.22 3.66
C PRO A 225 21.86 -3.86 4.05
N ALA A 226 23.00 -3.88 4.73
CA ALA A 226 23.66 -2.63 5.07
C ALA A 226 23.85 -1.85 3.77
N LYS A 227 23.28 -0.63 3.72
CA LYS A 227 23.44 0.23 2.54
C LYS A 227 24.93 0.30 2.23
N PRO A 228 25.36 -0.04 1.00
CA PRO A 228 26.77 0.01 0.67
C PRO A 228 27.28 1.41 1.00
N VAL A 229 28.38 1.49 1.74
CA VAL A 229 29.00 2.78 2.06
C VAL A 229 29.32 3.43 0.71
N PRO A 230 28.76 4.61 0.39
CA PRO A 230 28.98 5.20 -0.91
C PRO A 230 30.47 5.41 -1.11
N THR A 231 31.01 4.79 -2.16
CA THR A 231 32.39 5.02 -2.63
C THR A 231 32.58 6.51 -2.92
N GLU A 232 33.81 7.01 -2.90
CA GLU A 232 34.08 8.42 -3.21
C GLU A 232 33.56 8.80 -4.60
N GLU A 233 33.77 7.92 -5.58
CA GLU A 233 33.21 8.04 -6.93
C GLU A 233 31.68 8.08 -6.93
N GLY A 234 31.02 7.21 -6.14
CA GLY A 234 29.56 7.23 -5.98
C GLY A 234 29.06 8.56 -5.38
N ARG A 235 29.78 9.12 -4.41
CA ARG A 235 29.47 10.43 -3.83
C ARG A 235 29.65 11.55 -4.85
N GLU A 236 30.68 11.50 -5.68
CA GLU A 236 30.91 12.48 -6.73
C GLU A 236 29.86 12.36 -7.84
N ARG A 237 29.53 11.15 -8.30
CA ARG A 237 28.44 10.88 -9.26
C ARG A 237 27.11 11.42 -8.73
N TYR A 238 26.79 11.19 -7.45
CA TYR A 238 25.60 11.74 -6.80
C TYR A 238 25.62 13.28 -6.74
N ARG A 239 26.75 13.90 -6.36
CA ARG A 239 26.90 15.36 -6.35
C ARG A 239 26.72 15.95 -7.75
N ARG A 240 27.30 15.34 -8.78
CA ARG A 240 27.12 15.72 -10.19
C ARG A 240 25.66 15.56 -10.63
N LYS A 241 24.99 14.43 -10.33
CA LYS A 241 23.54 14.22 -10.63
C LYS A 241 22.68 15.30 -9.96
N LYS A 242 22.95 15.61 -8.68
CA LYS A 242 22.25 16.66 -7.92
C LYS A 242 22.49 18.06 -8.49
N MET A 243 23.74 18.37 -8.87
CA MET A 243 24.07 19.66 -9.47
C MET A 243 23.45 19.83 -10.87
N ARG A 244 23.48 18.78 -11.70
CA ARG A 244 22.77 18.76 -12.99
C ARG A 244 21.28 19.01 -12.83
N LYS A 245 20.63 18.31 -11.89
CA LYS A 245 19.20 18.54 -11.57
C LYS A 245 18.93 19.96 -11.10
N TYR A 246 19.84 20.54 -10.31
CA TYR A 246 19.74 21.94 -9.86
C TYR A 246 19.85 22.96 -11.01
N LEU A 247 20.64 22.67 -12.04
CA LEU A 247 20.84 23.55 -13.18
C LEU A 247 19.63 23.60 -14.12
N ILE A 248 18.82 22.53 -14.19
CA ILE A 248 17.61 22.49 -15.04
C ILE A 248 16.66 23.64 -14.64
N GLY A 249 16.24 24.43 -15.63
CA GLY A 249 15.38 25.60 -15.46
C GLY A 249 16.10 26.88 -14.99
N LYS A 250 17.41 26.82 -14.69
CA LYS A 250 18.20 28.01 -14.31
C LYS A 250 18.61 28.81 -15.54
N ALA A 251 18.63 30.13 -15.38
CA ALA A 251 19.28 31.02 -16.32
C ALA A 251 20.80 30.86 -16.19
N VAL A 252 21.50 30.78 -17.32
CA VAL A 252 22.94 30.56 -17.40
C VAL A 252 23.56 31.46 -18.47
N ARG A 253 24.84 31.76 -18.30
CA ARG A 253 25.69 32.43 -19.30
C ARG A 253 26.80 31.53 -19.79
N LEU A 254 27.09 31.58 -21.08
CA LEU A 254 28.21 30.85 -21.66
C LEU A 254 29.56 31.43 -21.20
N ARG A 255 30.49 30.58 -20.76
CA ARG A 255 31.87 30.95 -20.38
C ARG A 255 32.83 31.04 -21.56
N ARG A 256 32.46 30.44 -22.69
CA ARG A 256 33.24 30.45 -23.94
C ARG A 256 32.32 30.58 -25.15
N VAL A 257 32.92 30.82 -26.30
CA VAL A 257 32.22 30.75 -27.59
C VAL A 257 31.83 29.30 -27.86
N VAL A 258 30.55 29.04 -28.12
CA VAL A 258 30.04 27.71 -28.46
C VAL A 258 29.58 27.72 -29.92
N GLU A 259 30.04 26.74 -30.68
CA GLU A 259 29.66 26.54 -32.08
C GLU A 259 28.80 25.30 -32.20
N THR A 260 27.64 25.44 -32.85
CA THR A 260 26.72 24.33 -33.08
C THR A 260 27.11 23.54 -34.31
N ARG A 261 26.62 22.30 -34.44
CA ARG A 261 26.79 21.49 -35.66
C ARG A 261 26.29 22.18 -36.94
N GLY A 262 25.36 23.13 -36.82
CA GLY A 262 24.86 23.95 -37.93
C GLY A 262 25.71 25.19 -38.25
N GLY A 263 26.91 25.32 -37.70
CA GLY A 263 27.82 26.45 -37.94
C GLY A 263 27.40 27.77 -37.27
N ARG A 264 26.36 27.76 -36.42
CA ARG A 264 25.99 28.95 -35.64
C ARG A 264 26.94 29.10 -34.46
N ARG A 265 27.49 30.29 -34.29
CA ARG A 265 28.41 30.66 -33.20
C ARG A 265 27.70 31.56 -32.20
N TYR A 266 27.79 31.23 -30.92
CA TYR A 266 27.23 32.01 -29.82
C TYR A 266 28.34 32.55 -28.93
N GLU A 267 28.30 33.84 -28.64
CA GLU A 267 29.36 34.55 -27.93
C GLU A 267 29.40 34.24 -26.44
N THR A 268 30.56 34.49 -25.84
CA THR A 268 30.77 34.39 -24.39
C THR A 268 29.87 35.42 -23.68
N GLY A 269 29.24 35.04 -22.57
CA GLY A 269 28.33 35.89 -21.80
C GLY A 269 26.89 35.93 -22.33
N SER A 270 26.61 35.29 -23.47
CA SER A 270 25.24 35.13 -23.97
C SER A 270 24.35 34.40 -22.97
N LEU A 271 23.08 34.79 -22.90
CA LEU A 271 22.14 34.38 -21.87
C LEU A 271 21.21 33.27 -22.37
N TRP A 272 21.04 32.23 -21.56
CA TRP A 272 20.33 31.01 -21.89
C TRP A 272 19.59 30.45 -20.69
N ARG A 273 18.70 29.47 -20.92
CA ARG A 273 18.10 28.64 -19.89
C ARG A 273 18.38 27.16 -20.17
N VAL A 274 18.67 26.40 -19.13
CA VAL A 274 18.87 24.95 -19.24
C VAL A 274 17.51 24.25 -19.36
N SER A 275 17.26 23.58 -20.48
CA SER A 275 16.02 22.84 -20.72
C SER A 275 16.09 21.39 -20.22
N GLY A 276 17.27 20.77 -20.25
CA GLY A 276 17.46 19.38 -19.83
C GLY A 276 18.92 18.97 -19.74
N SER A 277 19.15 17.75 -19.26
CA SER A 277 20.48 17.12 -19.17
C SER A 277 20.38 15.68 -19.63
N GLU A 278 21.19 15.30 -20.61
CA GLU A 278 21.27 13.93 -21.13
C GLU A 278 22.74 13.51 -21.24
N ARG A 279 23.09 12.31 -20.73
CA ARG A 279 24.46 11.76 -20.77
C ARG A 279 25.55 12.74 -20.30
N GLY A 280 25.21 13.58 -19.32
CA GLY A 280 26.11 14.57 -18.73
C GLY A 280 26.36 15.83 -19.55
N LYS A 281 25.58 16.06 -20.59
CA LYS A 281 25.56 17.30 -21.37
C LYS A 281 24.20 17.98 -21.20
N PHE A 282 24.19 19.30 -21.34
CA PHE A 282 23.01 20.13 -21.21
C PHE A 282 22.47 20.54 -22.58
N SER A 283 21.15 20.62 -22.64
CA SER A 283 20.44 21.35 -23.69
C SER A 283 20.05 22.70 -23.12
N ILE A 284 20.32 23.77 -23.88
CA ILE A 284 20.01 25.14 -23.49
C ILE A 284 19.24 25.85 -24.60
N HIS A 285 18.35 26.78 -24.21
CA HIS A 285 17.61 27.63 -25.15
C HIS A 285 17.74 29.11 -24.81
N GLY A 286 17.62 29.96 -25.82
CA GLY A 286 17.76 31.41 -25.69
C GLY A 286 16.64 32.01 -24.85
N ILE A 287 17.00 32.93 -23.96
CA ILE A 287 16.05 33.70 -23.15
C ILE A 287 16.35 35.20 -23.28
N LEU A 288 15.30 36.01 -23.13
CA LEU A 288 15.40 37.46 -23.09
C LEU A 288 15.96 37.93 -21.73
N PRO A 289 16.45 39.18 -21.63
CA PRO A 289 16.97 39.73 -20.37
C PRO A 289 15.96 39.78 -19.22
N ASP A 290 14.67 39.75 -19.52
CA ASP A 290 13.59 39.67 -18.52
C ASP A 290 13.34 38.23 -18.01
N GLY A 291 14.01 37.23 -18.58
CA GLY A 291 13.86 35.83 -18.24
C GLY A 291 12.75 35.10 -18.99
N SER A 292 12.07 35.74 -19.94
CA SER A 292 11.12 35.08 -20.84
C SER A 292 11.85 34.32 -21.95
N ASP A 293 11.24 33.24 -22.44
CA ASP A 293 11.85 32.40 -23.47
C ASP A 293 11.78 33.10 -24.85
N GLU A 294 12.83 32.97 -25.67
CA GLU A 294 12.85 33.54 -27.02
C GLU A 294 12.07 32.69 -28.03
N VAL A 295 10.79 33.00 -28.19
CA VAL A 295 9.91 32.35 -29.19
C VAL A 295 10.12 32.98 -30.56
N THR A 296 10.50 32.20 -31.57
CA THR A 296 10.65 32.70 -32.96
C THR A 296 9.35 32.67 -33.74
N ARG A 297 8.58 31.59 -33.56
CA ARG A 297 7.39 31.27 -34.36
C ARG A 297 6.68 30.07 -33.76
N SER A 298 5.37 30.15 -33.59
CA SER A 298 4.55 28.96 -33.38
C SER A 298 4.41 28.23 -34.71
N ASP A 299 4.63 26.92 -34.72
CA ASP A 299 4.38 26.09 -35.89
C ASP A 299 2.87 25.97 -36.18
N SER A 300 2.51 25.34 -37.30
CA SER A 300 1.10 25.14 -37.67
C SER A 300 0.31 24.27 -36.68
N ASN A 301 1.00 23.57 -35.79
CA ASN A 301 0.42 22.71 -34.76
C ASN A 301 0.29 23.42 -33.40
N GLY A 302 0.67 24.70 -33.32
CA GLY A 302 0.60 25.50 -32.10
C GLY A 302 1.77 25.26 -31.13
N TYR A 303 2.84 24.59 -31.55
CA TYR A 303 4.05 24.44 -30.74
C TYR A 303 5.00 25.60 -30.99
N ASP A 304 5.49 26.21 -29.92
CA ASP A 304 6.47 27.28 -30.00
C ASP A 304 7.85 26.73 -30.36
N VAL A 305 8.36 27.12 -31.54
CA VAL A 305 9.71 26.78 -31.97
C VAL A 305 10.68 27.79 -31.38
N LEU A 306 11.46 27.33 -30.40
CA LEU A 306 12.52 28.11 -29.74
C LEU A 306 13.59 28.53 -30.75
N SER A 307 13.90 29.83 -30.77
CA SER A 307 14.73 30.45 -31.83
C SER A 307 16.19 30.06 -31.80
N ARG A 308 16.69 29.82 -30.59
CA ARG A 308 18.06 29.46 -30.31
C ARG A 308 18.04 28.27 -29.39
N HIS A 309 18.51 27.15 -29.90
CA HIS A 309 18.70 25.91 -29.13
C HIS A 309 20.12 25.41 -29.36
N VAL A 310 20.78 25.02 -28.28
CA VAL A 310 22.12 24.43 -28.29
C VAL A 310 22.10 23.17 -27.46
N ALA A 311 22.38 22.04 -28.10
CA ALA A 311 22.59 20.77 -27.42
C ALA A 311 24.07 20.55 -27.13
N ASP A 312 24.38 19.48 -26.39
CA ASP A 312 25.76 19.03 -26.11
C ASP A 312 26.61 20.03 -25.30
N VAL A 313 26.01 20.93 -24.51
CA VAL A 313 26.75 21.94 -23.70
C VAL A 313 27.31 21.30 -22.43
N LEU A 314 28.58 21.52 -22.11
CA LEU A 314 29.20 20.92 -20.93
C LEU A 314 29.00 21.79 -19.68
N GLU A 315 29.06 21.18 -18.50
CA GLU A 315 28.86 21.87 -17.22
C GLU A 315 29.82 23.06 -17.03
N TRP A 316 31.08 22.89 -17.44
CA TRP A 316 32.09 23.95 -17.36
C TRP A 316 31.94 25.05 -18.43
N ASP A 317 31.01 24.88 -19.38
CA ASP A 317 30.74 25.88 -20.43
C ASP A 317 29.75 26.95 -19.94
N ILE A 318 29.12 26.76 -18.78
CA ILE A 318 28.04 27.60 -18.28
C ILE A 318 28.31 28.16 -16.88
N THR A 319 27.73 29.31 -16.57
CA THR A 319 27.67 29.91 -15.22
C THR A 319 26.24 30.30 -14.92
N VAL A 320 25.72 29.93 -13.75
CA VAL A 320 24.37 30.34 -13.33
C VAL A 320 24.30 31.87 -13.20
N ASP A 321 23.32 32.47 -13.86
CA ASP A 321 23.00 33.88 -13.73
C ASP A 321 21.92 34.05 -12.66
N LEU A 322 22.32 34.54 -11.48
CA LEU A 322 21.42 34.75 -10.34
C LEU A 322 20.58 36.02 -10.47
N THR A 323 20.84 36.86 -11.48
CA THR A 323 20.07 38.10 -11.69
C THR A 323 18.69 37.85 -12.28
N ILE A 324 18.49 36.68 -12.91
CA ILE A 324 17.23 36.29 -13.53
C ILE A 324 16.58 35.22 -12.64
N PRO A 325 15.39 35.48 -12.09
CA PRO A 325 14.70 34.48 -11.29
C PRO A 325 14.37 33.25 -12.15
N SER A 326 14.44 32.07 -11.53
CA SER A 326 13.87 30.87 -12.16
C SER A 326 12.39 31.11 -12.44
N PRO A 327 11.86 30.63 -13.57
CA PRO A 327 10.43 30.62 -13.77
C PRO A 327 9.80 29.85 -12.59
N PRO A 328 8.59 30.24 -12.13
CA PRO A 328 7.84 29.38 -11.22
C PRO A 328 7.78 27.99 -11.84
N ASP A 329 8.11 26.98 -11.04
CA ASP A 329 8.26 25.60 -11.46
C ASP A 329 6.94 25.14 -12.09
N LEU A 330 6.80 25.22 -13.42
CA LEU A 330 5.57 24.86 -14.15
C LEU A 330 5.19 23.38 -13.98
N ARG A 331 6.08 22.57 -13.39
CA ARG A 331 5.81 21.18 -13.00
C ARG A 331 5.22 21.04 -11.59
N LYS A 332 5.28 22.10 -10.79
CA LYS A 332 4.52 22.27 -9.55
C LYS A 332 3.42 23.28 -9.79
N ASP A 333 2.52 22.99 -10.71
CA ASP A 333 1.18 23.51 -10.50
C ASP A 333 0.73 22.95 -9.14
N PRO A 334 0.37 23.80 -8.15
CA PRO A 334 -0.27 23.29 -6.98
C PRO A 334 -1.54 22.60 -7.48
N SER A 335 -1.64 21.28 -7.27
CA SER A 335 -2.94 20.60 -7.34
C SER A 335 -3.94 21.53 -6.64
N PRO A 336 -5.07 21.88 -7.29
CA PRO A 336 -6.00 22.84 -6.73
C PRO A 336 -6.34 22.36 -5.32
N SER A 337 -5.94 23.14 -4.33
CA SER A 337 -6.25 22.87 -2.93
C SER A 337 -7.75 22.60 -2.84
N PRO A 338 -8.20 21.48 -2.24
CA PRO A 338 -9.62 21.22 -2.10
C PRO A 338 -10.27 22.41 -1.40
N THR A 339 -11.21 23.05 -2.08
CA THR A 339 -11.99 24.16 -1.54
C THR A 339 -12.70 23.69 -0.25
N PRO A 340 -12.78 24.51 0.82
CA PRO A 340 -13.30 24.07 2.11
C PRO A 340 -14.83 23.90 2.17
N ASP A 341 -15.56 24.17 1.09
CA ASP A 341 -17.02 24.24 1.10
C ASP A 341 -17.67 22.99 0.49
N ALA A 342 -17.55 21.85 1.18
CA ALA A 342 -18.44 20.70 1.03
C ALA A 342 -18.31 19.74 2.23
N ALA A 343 -18.53 20.25 3.44
CA ALA A 343 -18.72 19.43 4.62
C ALA A 343 -20.19 19.00 4.73
N GLU A 344 -20.63 18.05 3.89
CA GLU A 344 -21.84 17.28 4.13
C GLU A 344 -21.57 15.78 3.88
N LEU A 345 -21.44 15.05 5.00
CA LEU A 345 -21.76 13.64 5.21
C LEU A 345 -21.48 12.68 4.03
N GLY A 346 -20.22 12.33 3.83
CA GLY A 346 -19.80 11.22 2.97
C GLY A 346 -18.72 10.39 3.65
N GLU A 347 -18.90 9.07 3.66
CA GLU A 347 -17.98 8.08 4.20
C GLU A 347 -16.53 8.33 3.73
N GLY A 348 -15.59 8.39 4.67
CA GLY A 348 -14.20 8.73 4.42
C GLY A 348 -13.48 7.73 3.54
N ASP A 349 -13.46 8.00 2.24
CA ASP A 349 -12.54 7.38 1.28
C ASP A 349 -11.19 8.09 1.39
N ASP A 350 -10.33 7.50 2.22
CA ASP A 350 -8.96 7.93 2.53
C ASP A 350 -8.04 7.62 1.33
N SER A 351 -8.33 8.26 0.20
CA SER A 351 -7.56 8.25 -1.04
C SER A 351 -6.46 9.32 -0.97
N ALA A 352 -5.56 9.17 0.02
CA ALA A 352 -4.29 9.89 0.00
C ALA A 352 -3.50 9.41 -1.23
N GLU A 353 -3.27 10.33 -2.16
CA GLU A 353 -2.44 10.13 -3.35
C GLU A 353 -1.10 9.48 -2.93
N GLU A 354 -0.90 8.24 -3.37
CA GLU A 354 0.38 7.54 -3.30
C GLU A 354 1.38 8.28 -4.20
N GLU A 355 2.06 9.30 -3.68
CA GLU A 355 3.36 9.71 -4.20
C GLU A 355 4.34 8.55 -3.94
N ASN A 356 4.37 7.61 -4.89
CA ASN A 356 5.44 6.64 -5.01
C ASN A 356 6.69 7.40 -5.46
N ASP A 357 7.39 8.00 -4.50
CA ASP A 357 8.79 8.44 -4.65
C ASP A 357 9.66 7.17 -4.58
N ASP A 358 9.49 6.30 -5.58
CA ASP A 358 10.39 5.19 -5.83
C ASP A 358 11.72 5.81 -6.28
N PRO A 359 12.84 5.58 -5.58
CA PRO A 359 14.13 5.88 -6.17
C PRO A 359 14.26 4.96 -7.38
N GLU A 360 14.15 5.52 -8.58
CA GLU A 360 14.54 4.83 -9.82
C GLU A 360 15.97 4.28 -9.63
N GLU A 361 16.05 2.99 -9.28
CA GLU A 361 17.23 2.17 -9.45
C GLU A 361 17.39 2.00 -10.96
N ASP A 362 18.01 3.00 -11.58
CA ASP A 362 18.62 2.89 -12.90
C ASP A 362 19.78 1.88 -12.75
N ASP A 363 19.45 0.58 -12.75
CA ASP A 363 20.39 -0.49 -13.07
C ASP A 363 20.81 -0.28 -14.53
N ASP A 364 21.97 0.34 -14.69
CA ASP A 364 22.67 0.56 -15.96
C ASP A 364 23.52 -0.70 -16.21
N PRO A 365 23.11 -1.65 -17.09
CA PRO A 365 23.87 -2.86 -17.36
C PRO A 365 24.98 -2.55 -18.37
N GLU A 366 25.99 -1.79 -17.96
CA GLU A 366 27.22 -1.61 -18.75
C GLU A 366 28.43 -1.91 -17.89
N ALA A 367 28.70 -3.21 -17.75
CA ALA A 367 29.98 -3.75 -17.32
C ALA A 367 30.25 -5.05 -18.09
N GLU A 368 30.34 -4.97 -19.41
CA GLU A 368 31.00 -5.97 -20.24
C GLU A 368 31.79 -5.30 -21.36
N GLU A 369 32.81 -6.02 -21.83
CA GLU A 369 33.74 -5.72 -22.94
C GLU A 369 35.00 -4.93 -22.55
N ASP A 370 35.95 -5.65 -21.96
CA ASP A 370 37.35 -5.73 -22.44
C ASP A 370 38.04 -6.90 -21.70
N ALA A 371 37.77 -8.13 -22.17
CA ALA A 371 38.57 -9.30 -21.83
C ALA A 371 39.21 -9.80 -23.12
N GLU A 372 40.52 -9.58 -23.22
CA GLU A 372 41.37 -10.00 -24.31
C GLU A 372 41.30 -11.53 -24.49
N GLU A 373 41.12 -11.93 -25.75
CA GLU A 373 41.18 -13.31 -26.23
C GLU A 373 42.60 -13.85 -26.08
N ASP A 374 42.84 -14.71 -25.10
CA ASP A 374 43.98 -15.65 -25.11
C ASP A 374 43.44 -17.03 -25.54
N GLU A 375 43.59 -17.31 -26.84
CA GLU A 375 43.47 -18.64 -27.42
C GLU A 375 44.65 -19.51 -26.97
N GLU A 376 44.43 -20.48 -26.09
CA GLU A 376 45.32 -21.65 -25.96
C GLU A 376 44.52 -22.95 -26.03
N ASP A 377 44.90 -23.75 -27.02
CA ASP A 377 44.43 -25.08 -27.35
C ASP A 377 44.53 -26.07 -26.16
N ALA A 378 43.44 -26.78 -25.89
CA ALA A 378 43.49 -28.03 -25.15
C ALA A 378 42.45 -29.02 -25.71
N GLU A 379 42.90 -29.83 -26.66
CA GLU A 379 42.26 -31.09 -27.02
C GLU A 379 42.22 -32.01 -25.79
N GLY A 380 41.01 -32.40 -25.37
CA GLY A 380 40.80 -33.26 -24.21
C GLY A 380 39.55 -34.12 -24.36
N THR A 381 39.75 -35.26 -25.01
CA THR A 381 39.05 -36.56 -24.94
C THR A 381 37.73 -36.61 -24.13
N ILE A 382 36.62 -36.82 -24.84
CA ILE A 382 35.35 -37.26 -24.26
C ILE A 382 35.42 -38.79 -24.12
N GLU A 383 35.56 -39.28 -22.89
CA GLU A 383 35.28 -40.69 -22.57
C GLU A 383 33.79 -40.81 -22.21
N ASP A 384 33.11 -41.66 -22.98
CA ASP A 384 31.74 -42.09 -22.77
C ASP A 384 31.60 -42.77 -21.39
N HIS A 385 30.83 -42.15 -20.49
CA HIS A 385 30.38 -42.81 -19.27
C HIS A 385 28.91 -43.20 -19.43
N GLU A 386 28.70 -44.43 -19.92
CA GLU A 386 27.48 -45.19 -19.71
C GLU A 386 27.37 -45.50 -18.21
N ASP A 387 26.40 -44.90 -17.52
CA ASP A 387 26.04 -45.31 -16.17
C ASP A 387 24.61 -45.85 -16.13
N CYS A 388 24.53 -46.99 -15.45
CA CYS A 388 23.48 -47.99 -15.50
C CYS A 388 22.18 -47.50 -14.87
N MET A 389 21.06 -47.88 -15.50
CA MET A 389 19.76 -47.89 -14.84
C MET A 389 19.71 -49.06 -13.85
N ASP A 390 19.69 -48.76 -12.56
CA ASP A 390 19.27 -49.70 -11.53
C ASP A 390 17.76 -49.51 -11.29
N ASP A 391 16.99 -50.47 -11.82
CA ASP A 391 15.58 -50.71 -11.50
C ASP A 391 15.45 -51.14 -10.02
N GLU A 392 14.88 -50.29 -9.17
CA GLU A 392 14.39 -50.72 -7.86
C GLU A 392 12.94 -51.24 -7.96
N PRO A 393 12.64 -52.45 -7.45
CA PRO A 393 11.29 -52.99 -7.44
C PRO A 393 10.44 -52.40 -6.31
N LEU A 394 9.21 -52.04 -6.66
CA LEU A 394 8.16 -51.65 -5.71
C LEU A 394 7.78 -52.84 -4.79
N PRO A 395 7.59 -52.62 -3.48
CA PRO A 395 7.04 -53.64 -2.60
C PRO A 395 5.53 -53.82 -2.84
N ASP A 396 5.13 -55.09 -2.94
CA ASP A 396 3.74 -55.55 -2.87
C ASP A 396 3.19 -55.33 -1.45
N ASP A 397 2.11 -54.55 -1.34
CA ASP A 397 1.31 -54.45 -0.12
C ASP A 397 0.19 -55.51 -0.17
N ASP A 398 0.41 -56.62 0.51
CA ASP A 398 -0.62 -57.54 1.04
C ASP A 398 -0.82 -57.24 2.54
N ASP A 399 -2.00 -56.71 2.92
CA ASP A 399 -2.87 -57.16 4.04
C ASP A 399 -4.05 -56.20 4.30
#